data_AF-A0A2G6PWX5-F1
#
_entry.id   AF-A0A2G6PWX5-F1
#
_cell.length_a   1.000
_cell.length_b   1.000
_cell.length_c   1.000
_cell.angle_alpha   90.00
_cell.angle_beta   90.00
_cell.angle_gamma   90.00
#
_symmetry.space_group_name_H-M   'P 1'
#
loop_
_entity.id
_entity.type
_entity.pdbx_description
1 polymer ?
#
loop_
_entity_poly.entity_id
_entity_poly.type
_entity_poly.pdbx_seq_one_letter_code
_entity_poly.pdbx_strand_id
1 'polypeptide(L)'
;MKKLLYLLAIISLFSACNSNKKRTTIDEHSAENALDYEGVYKGTYPCADCSGIEASLTLNTDKTFVYEILYMGEKDGRFVYKGHYTVNKNIATIQVDGRPVHFFVGESALILLGEDLKPNTGELAHYYQLKKQRTFHYEGEYETFNEEKGGYTQTLSIHPKGADYEVIFSASKVKERENCRFSGIANLKKDTLWVNISNEADKEVRMYIAPSHDNLGVEVFTSNFDERFYMMRYCGGGSSLAGKYLKNRITANSIGVFNAQQTIAEVLHTLPDTQTQKKEGKGEFAEDQYDDYEIYTRNNQLLFTLTPKDTGDIYQKINRVWINSPSFRTEKGINTSSTYGDLKKAYTISNIVPTREHIVFEVEELNASFSIAKSKLKKGWWDDQAKKVNEHKIPTNAPIDHFILWWKEE
;
A
#
# COMPACT_ATOMS: atom_id res chain seq x y z
N MET A 1 22.22 33.05 82.12
CA MET A 1 21.99 34.43 81.64
C MET A 1 21.30 34.37 80.29
N LYS A 2 20.07 34.93 80.21
CA LYS A 2 19.45 35.64 79.06
C LYS A 2 19.42 34.88 77.71
N LYS A 3 18.27 34.52 77.10
CA LYS A 3 16.90 35.06 77.08
C LYS A 3 15.93 33.95 76.58
N LEU A 4 14.75 33.74 77.18
CA LEU A 4 13.45 34.44 76.94
C LEU A 4 12.85 34.05 75.57
N LEU A 5 11.59 33.66 75.33
CA LEU A 5 10.36 33.43 76.10
C LEU A 5 9.27 32.87 75.11
N TYR A 6 8.46 31.89 75.53
CA TYR A 6 7.00 31.65 75.25
C TYR A 6 6.56 31.27 73.81
N LEU A 7 5.51 30.46 73.55
CA LEU A 7 4.18 30.41 74.20
C LEU A 7 3.44 29.08 73.88
N LEU A 8 2.51 28.73 74.78
CA LEU A 8 1.53 27.63 74.85
C LEU A 8 0.82 27.15 73.57
N ALA A 9 0.46 25.85 73.51
CA ALA A 9 -0.93 25.38 73.63
C ALA A 9 -1.04 23.83 73.64
N ILE A 10 -1.67 23.31 74.70
CA ILE A 10 -2.24 21.95 74.83
C ILE A 10 -3.51 21.88 73.99
N ILE A 11 -3.83 20.75 73.32
CA ILE A 11 -5.21 20.18 73.20
C ILE A 11 -5.21 18.80 72.46
N SER A 12 -5.77 17.82 73.19
CA SER A 12 -6.51 16.59 72.81
C SER A 12 -5.97 15.53 71.83
N LEU A 13 -5.95 14.30 72.36
CA LEU A 13 -6.02 12.99 71.70
C LEU A 13 -7.20 12.87 70.73
N PHE A 14 -6.95 12.33 69.54
CA PHE A 14 -7.84 11.38 68.85
C PHE A 14 -6.99 10.34 68.11
N SER A 15 -7.09 9.09 68.57
CA SER A 15 -6.62 7.91 67.85
C SER A 15 -7.53 7.66 66.64
N ALA A 16 -6.94 7.59 65.44
CA ALA A 16 -7.57 6.95 64.29
C ALA A 16 -6.49 6.24 63.47
N CYS A 17 -6.56 4.91 63.44
CA CYS A 17 -5.81 4.08 62.50
C CYS A 17 -6.13 4.51 61.07
N ASN A 18 -5.12 4.72 60.23
CA ASN A 18 -5.34 4.72 58.79
C ASN A 18 -4.36 3.78 58.10
N SER A 19 -4.95 2.88 57.31
CA SER A 19 -4.30 1.87 56.51
C SER A 19 -3.49 2.53 55.40
N ASN A 20 -2.17 2.44 55.48
CA ASN A 20 -1.30 2.77 54.35
C ASN A 20 -1.46 1.69 53.27
N LYS A 21 -2.50 1.82 52.45
CA LYS A 21 -2.54 1.23 51.11
C LYS A 21 -1.32 1.76 50.36
N LYS A 22 -0.35 0.87 50.13
CA LYS A 22 0.64 1.03 49.06
C LYS A 22 -0.13 1.44 47.80
N ARG A 23 0.05 2.69 47.36
CA ARG A 23 -0.29 3.10 46.00
C ARG A 23 0.60 2.26 45.09
N THR A 24 0.01 1.27 44.45
CA THR A 24 0.55 0.68 43.23
C THR A 24 0.65 1.83 42.24
N THR A 25 1.88 2.24 41.92
CA THR A 25 2.14 3.03 40.72
C THR A 25 1.66 2.18 39.55
N ILE A 26 0.49 2.53 39.01
CA ILE A 26 0.06 2.07 37.70
C ILE A 26 1.10 2.67 36.76
N ASP A 27 1.88 1.81 36.12
CA ASP A 27 2.80 2.18 35.06
C ASP A 27 1.94 2.65 33.88
N GLU A 28 1.87 3.96 33.65
CA GLU A 28 1.02 4.62 32.64
C GLU A 28 1.48 4.38 31.18
N HIS A 29 2.33 3.37 30.95
CA HIS A 29 2.88 3.01 29.63
C HIS A 29 2.65 1.55 29.20
N SER A 30 1.66 0.84 29.78
CA SER A 30 1.29 -0.50 29.28
C SER A 30 0.26 -0.43 28.14
N ALA A 31 0.43 -1.28 27.12
CA ALA A 31 -0.49 -1.39 25.98
C ALA A 31 -1.92 -1.71 26.41
N GLU A 32 -2.09 -2.41 27.55
CA GLU A 32 -3.39 -2.70 28.15
C GLU A 32 -4.26 -1.46 28.43
N ASN A 33 -3.66 -0.30 28.71
CA ASN A 33 -4.40 0.91 29.09
C ASN A 33 -4.11 2.14 28.20
N ALA A 34 -3.09 2.09 27.33
CA ALA A 34 -2.59 3.28 26.62
C ALA A 34 -2.50 3.16 25.09
N LEU A 35 -2.54 1.95 24.50
CA LEU A 35 -2.38 1.76 23.06
C LEU A 35 -3.70 1.34 22.40
N ASP A 36 -4.12 2.05 21.35
CA ASP A 36 -5.14 1.58 20.39
C ASP A 36 -4.51 0.48 19.53
N TYR A 37 -4.44 -0.74 20.08
CA TYR A 37 -3.85 -1.89 19.40
C TYR A 37 -4.88 -2.71 18.63
N GLU A 38 -6.18 -2.45 18.76
CA GLU A 38 -7.18 -3.13 17.95
C GLU A 38 -7.10 -2.69 16.49
N GLY A 39 -7.35 -3.62 15.56
CA GLY A 39 -7.23 -3.35 14.13
C GLY A 39 -6.68 -4.54 13.35
N VAL A 40 -6.45 -4.30 12.05
CA VAL A 40 -5.86 -5.26 11.12
C VAL A 40 -4.37 -4.95 11.01
N TYR A 41 -3.53 -5.98 11.06
CA TYR A 41 -2.09 -5.87 10.91
C TYR A 41 -1.63 -6.78 9.79
N LYS A 42 -0.77 -6.29 8.90
CA LYS A 42 -0.27 -7.06 7.75
C LYS A 42 1.25 -7.00 7.66
N GLY A 43 1.84 -8.08 7.18
CA GLY A 43 3.28 -8.18 6.89
C GLY A 43 3.60 -9.47 6.15
N THR A 44 4.84 -9.60 5.74
CA THR A 44 5.29 -10.79 4.99
C THR A 44 6.53 -11.35 5.68
N TYR A 45 6.40 -12.52 6.28
CA TYR A 45 7.52 -13.17 6.95
C TYR A 45 8.45 -13.86 5.95
N PRO A 46 9.75 -13.94 6.25
CA PRO A 46 10.68 -14.77 5.48
C PRO A 46 10.26 -16.24 5.55
N CYS A 47 10.51 -16.97 4.47
CA CYS A 47 10.19 -18.39 4.35
C CYS A 47 11.45 -19.14 3.93
N ALA A 48 11.67 -20.33 4.49
CA ALA A 48 12.89 -21.11 4.23
C ALA A 48 12.86 -21.78 2.85
N ASP A 49 11.68 -22.19 2.39
CA ASP A 49 11.45 -23.04 1.22
C ASP A 49 10.35 -22.50 0.28
N CYS A 50 9.81 -21.32 0.58
CA CYS A 50 8.81 -20.63 -0.23
C CYS A 50 9.18 -19.16 -0.48
N SER A 51 8.39 -18.46 -1.30
CA SER A 51 8.71 -17.05 -1.64
C SER A 51 8.48 -16.07 -0.49
N GLY A 52 7.86 -16.52 0.60
CA GLY A 52 7.48 -15.72 1.76
C GLY A 52 6.10 -16.12 2.29
N ILE A 53 5.75 -15.63 3.47
CA ILE A 53 4.49 -15.94 4.14
C ILE A 53 3.71 -14.64 4.35
N GLU A 54 2.65 -14.41 3.59
CA GLU A 54 1.74 -13.29 3.82
C GLU A 54 0.96 -13.55 5.11
N ALA A 55 1.03 -12.64 6.08
CA ALA A 55 0.37 -12.76 7.37
C ALA A 55 -0.53 -11.56 7.64
N SER A 56 -1.77 -11.83 8.06
CA SER A 56 -2.76 -10.83 8.46
C SER A 56 -3.36 -11.19 9.81
N LEU A 57 -3.18 -10.33 10.81
CA LEU A 57 -3.74 -10.50 12.15
C LEU A 57 -4.75 -9.39 12.43
N THR A 58 -6.01 -9.76 12.64
CA THR A 58 -7.06 -8.86 13.09
C THR A 58 -7.28 -9.05 14.59
N LEU A 59 -7.12 -8.00 15.39
CA LEU A 59 -7.47 -7.95 16.80
C LEU A 59 -8.77 -7.13 16.96
N ASN A 60 -9.87 -7.79 17.33
CA ASN A 60 -11.16 -7.13 17.54
C ASN A 60 -11.30 -6.58 18.96
N THR A 61 -12.20 -5.61 19.13
CA THR A 61 -12.52 -4.98 20.43
C THR A 61 -13.20 -5.93 21.41
N ASP A 62 -13.89 -6.96 20.92
CA ASP A 62 -14.51 -8.03 21.73
C ASP A 62 -13.53 -9.12 22.18
N LYS A 63 -12.22 -8.87 22.03
CA LYS A 63 -11.12 -9.78 22.35
C LYS A 63 -11.10 -11.08 21.53
N THR A 64 -11.77 -11.08 20.37
CA THR A 64 -11.58 -12.12 19.35
C THR A 64 -10.50 -11.74 18.35
N PHE A 65 -9.84 -12.73 17.75
CA PHE A 65 -8.89 -12.51 16.66
C PHE A 65 -9.23 -13.36 15.42
N VAL A 66 -8.76 -12.88 14.27
CA VAL A 66 -8.64 -13.67 13.04
C VAL A 66 -7.19 -13.56 12.58
N TYR A 67 -6.52 -14.69 12.43
CA TYR A 67 -5.14 -14.75 11.95
C TYR A 67 -5.09 -15.57 10.66
N GLU A 68 -4.77 -14.91 9.56
CA GLU A 68 -4.68 -15.51 8.23
C GLU A 68 -3.21 -15.58 7.81
N ILE A 69 -2.83 -16.74 7.27
CA ILE A 69 -1.49 -17.00 6.76
C ILE A 69 -1.61 -17.57 5.35
N LEU A 70 -0.80 -17.08 4.42
CA LEU A 70 -0.67 -17.63 3.07
C LEU A 70 0.80 -17.90 2.75
N TYR A 71 1.15 -19.17 2.61
CA TYR A 71 2.43 -19.63 2.11
C TYR A 71 2.48 -19.42 0.59
N MET A 72 3.32 -18.49 0.14
CA MET A 72 3.36 -18.11 -1.27
C MET A 72 4.03 -19.18 -2.13
N GLY A 73 3.32 -19.62 -3.18
CA GLY A 73 3.80 -20.64 -4.12
C GLY A 73 3.34 -22.06 -3.79
N GLU A 74 2.65 -22.25 -2.65
CA GLU A 74 2.13 -23.56 -2.25
C GLU A 74 0.68 -23.76 -2.66
N LYS A 75 0.35 -24.99 -3.08
CA LYS A 75 -1.03 -25.42 -3.28
C LYS A 75 -1.68 -25.64 -1.92
N ASP A 76 -2.85 -25.03 -1.70
CA ASP A 76 -3.59 -25.08 -0.42
C ASP A 76 -2.83 -24.45 0.77
N GLY A 77 -1.87 -23.55 0.51
CA GLY A 77 -1.05 -22.90 1.54
C GLY A 77 -1.76 -21.79 2.34
N ARG A 78 -3.10 -21.72 2.35
CA ARG A 78 -3.86 -20.70 3.08
C ARG A 78 -4.46 -21.29 4.36
N PHE A 79 -4.15 -20.68 5.49
CA PHE A 79 -4.61 -21.08 6.81
C PHE A 79 -5.31 -19.92 7.51
N VAL A 80 -6.38 -20.21 8.24
CA VAL A 80 -7.17 -19.22 8.98
C VAL A 80 -7.43 -19.73 10.39
N TYR A 81 -6.95 -18.99 11.37
CA TYR A 81 -7.13 -19.25 12.79
C TYR A 81 -8.06 -18.20 13.40
N LYS A 82 -8.96 -18.64 14.27
CA LYS A 82 -9.92 -17.77 14.96
C LYS A 82 -10.01 -18.18 16.41
N GLY A 83 -10.18 -17.21 17.29
CA GLY A 83 -10.31 -17.49 18.71
C GLY A 83 -10.36 -16.21 19.53
N HIS A 84 -10.04 -16.33 20.81
CA HIS A 84 -9.86 -15.18 21.69
C HIS A 84 -8.37 -14.93 21.89
N TYR A 85 -8.01 -13.66 22.06
CA TYR A 85 -6.65 -13.25 22.38
C TYR A 85 -6.61 -12.62 23.77
N THR A 86 -5.44 -12.65 24.38
CA THR A 86 -5.15 -11.90 25.61
C THR A 86 -4.04 -10.91 25.35
N VAL A 87 -4.03 -9.82 26.10
CA VAL A 87 -2.89 -8.89 26.15
C VAL A 87 -2.44 -8.83 27.59
N ASN A 88 -1.17 -9.13 27.83
CA ASN A 88 -0.52 -8.95 29.13
C ASN A 88 0.66 -7.99 28.96
N LYS A 89 0.62 -6.83 29.64
CA LYS A 89 1.54 -5.70 29.44
C LYS A 89 1.53 -5.25 27.96
N ASN A 90 2.54 -5.64 27.20
CA ASN A 90 2.70 -5.35 25.77
C ASN A 90 2.79 -6.64 24.94
N ILE A 91 2.33 -7.77 25.46
CA ILE A 91 2.37 -9.05 24.74
C ILE A 91 0.94 -9.51 24.44
N ALA A 92 0.57 -9.48 23.17
CA ALA A 92 -0.63 -10.13 22.66
C ALA A 92 -0.36 -11.62 22.46
N THR A 93 -1.28 -12.47 22.91
CA THR A 93 -1.18 -13.93 22.77
C THR A 93 -2.41 -14.48 22.07
N ILE A 94 -2.19 -15.24 21.01
CA ILE A 94 -3.21 -15.98 20.26
C ILE A 94 -2.93 -17.49 20.31
N GLN A 95 -3.89 -18.31 19.90
CA GLN A 95 -3.73 -19.77 19.80
C GLN A 95 -3.75 -20.20 18.33
N VAL A 96 -2.71 -20.92 17.91
CA VAL A 96 -2.54 -21.47 16.57
C VAL A 96 -2.25 -22.97 16.73
N ASP A 97 -3.14 -23.83 16.23
CA ASP A 97 -3.03 -25.29 16.35
C ASP A 97 -2.73 -25.79 17.77
N GLY A 98 -3.38 -25.17 18.77
CA GLY A 98 -3.23 -25.51 20.19
C GLY A 98 -1.93 -25.01 20.83
N ARG A 99 -1.14 -24.19 20.13
CA ARG A 99 0.09 -23.57 20.62
C ARG A 99 -0.08 -22.06 20.76
N PRO A 100 0.44 -21.46 21.84
CA PRO A 100 0.45 -20.02 21.96
C PRO A 100 1.42 -19.39 20.96
N VAL A 101 0.99 -18.33 20.30
CA VAL A 101 1.83 -17.44 19.49
C VAL A 101 1.78 -16.05 20.10
N HIS A 102 2.95 -15.45 20.27
CA HIS A 102 3.13 -14.21 21.00
C HIS A 102 3.59 -13.08 20.08
N PHE A 103 3.01 -11.90 20.29
CA PHE A 103 3.36 -10.68 19.58
C PHE A 103 3.65 -9.57 20.58
N PHE A 104 4.75 -8.85 20.40
CA PHE A 104 4.94 -7.58 21.09
C PHE A 104 4.10 -6.50 20.42
N VAL A 105 3.32 -5.79 21.23
CA VAL A 105 2.45 -4.70 20.82
C VAL A 105 3.25 -3.40 20.89
N GLY A 106 3.64 -2.90 19.71
CA GLY A 106 4.30 -1.61 19.55
C GLY A 106 3.33 -0.53 19.03
N GLU A 107 3.87 0.65 18.77
CA GLU A 107 3.13 1.72 18.11
C GLU A 107 2.85 1.35 16.65
N SER A 108 1.57 1.19 16.31
CA SER A 108 1.10 0.82 14.96
C SER A 108 1.76 -0.45 14.37
N ALA A 109 2.26 -1.36 15.20
CA ALA A 109 2.89 -2.60 14.75
C ALA A 109 2.77 -3.73 15.78
N LEU A 110 2.76 -4.97 15.29
CA LEU A 110 2.90 -6.19 16.08
C LEU A 110 4.17 -6.93 15.66
N ILE A 111 5.06 -7.23 16.60
CA ILE A 111 6.31 -7.93 16.32
C ILE A 111 6.17 -9.38 16.78
N LEU A 112 6.31 -10.34 15.88
CA LEU A 112 6.30 -11.76 16.23
C LEU A 112 7.48 -12.08 17.17
N LEU A 113 7.18 -12.71 18.31
CA LEU A 113 8.16 -13.07 19.33
C LEU A 113 8.59 -14.54 19.19
N GLY A 114 9.84 -14.80 19.53
CA GLY A 114 10.35 -16.16 19.71
C GLY A 114 9.80 -16.85 20.94
N GLU A 115 10.14 -18.13 21.13
CA GLU A 115 9.73 -18.92 22.30
C GLU A 115 10.22 -18.34 23.63
N ASP A 116 11.30 -17.55 23.61
CA ASP A 116 11.85 -16.84 24.77
C ASP A 116 11.16 -15.49 25.04
N LEU A 117 10.08 -15.19 24.32
CA LEU A 117 9.31 -13.94 24.37
C LEU A 117 10.12 -12.70 23.97
N LYS A 118 11.18 -12.86 23.17
CA LYS A 118 11.97 -11.74 22.63
C LYS A 118 11.75 -11.57 21.13
N PRO A 119 11.91 -10.33 20.62
CA PRO A 119 11.95 -10.08 19.19
C PRO A 119 13.11 -10.82 18.52
N ASN A 120 12.92 -11.18 17.26
CA ASN A 120 14.02 -11.64 16.41
C ASN A 120 15.09 -10.54 16.26
N THR A 121 16.35 -10.94 16.16
CA THR A 121 17.49 -10.03 16.00
C THR A 121 18.21 -10.28 14.67
N GLY A 122 19.00 -9.31 14.20
CA GLY A 122 19.77 -9.41 12.96
C GLY A 122 19.07 -8.74 11.77
N GLU A 123 19.62 -8.93 10.57
CA GLU A 123 19.17 -8.22 9.36
C GLU A 123 17.71 -8.51 9.00
N LEU A 124 17.21 -9.71 9.31
CA LEU A 124 15.84 -10.12 9.00
C LEU A 124 14.81 -9.73 10.06
N ALA A 125 15.24 -9.12 11.18
CA ALA A 125 14.36 -8.82 12.32
C ALA A 125 13.12 -8.00 11.90
N HIS A 126 13.32 -7.02 11.02
CA HIS A 126 12.25 -6.14 10.54
C HIS A 126 11.18 -6.88 9.72
N TYR A 127 11.48 -8.01 9.09
CA TYR A 127 10.45 -8.80 8.38
C TYR A 127 9.49 -9.53 9.31
N TYR A 128 9.80 -9.65 10.60
CA TYR A 128 8.93 -10.30 11.60
C TYR A 128 7.94 -9.33 12.25
N GLN A 129 7.66 -8.21 11.60
CA GLN A 129 6.65 -7.24 12.04
C GLN A 129 5.42 -7.24 11.12
N LEU A 130 4.25 -7.04 11.72
CA LEU A 130 3.01 -6.74 11.05
C LEU A 130 2.67 -5.27 11.32
N LYS A 131 2.47 -4.48 10.26
CA LYS A 131 2.14 -3.06 10.37
C LYS A 131 0.63 -2.87 10.44
N LYS A 132 0.17 -1.95 11.29
CA LYS A 132 -1.25 -1.63 11.43
C LYS A 132 -1.76 -1.06 10.11
N GLN A 133 -2.82 -1.66 9.60
CA GLN A 133 -3.51 -1.20 8.41
C GLN A 133 -4.03 0.22 8.65
N ARG A 134 -3.63 1.16 7.79
CA ARG A 134 -4.21 2.50 7.75
C ARG A 134 -5.49 2.49 6.94
N THR A 135 -6.31 3.52 7.14
CA THR A 135 -7.54 3.74 6.38
C THR A 135 -7.26 3.70 4.88
N PHE A 136 -7.97 2.82 4.18
CA PHE A 136 -7.83 2.64 2.74
C PHE A 136 -8.85 3.50 1.98
N HIS A 137 -8.37 4.32 1.05
CA HIS A 137 -9.21 5.21 0.25
C HIS A 137 -9.66 4.50 -1.03
N TYR A 138 -10.87 3.94 -0.98
CA TYR A 138 -11.43 3.08 -2.02
C TYR A 138 -11.76 3.77 -3.34
N GLU A 139 -12.03 5.07 -3.36
CA GLU A 139 -12.43 5.77 -4.59
C GLU A 139 -11.37 5.65 -5.70
N GLY A 140 -11.79 5.32 -6.91
CA GLY A 140 -10.96 5.33 -8.10
C GLY A 140 -11.13 4.12 -9.00
N GLU A 141 -10.20 3.99 -9.94
CA GLU A 141 -10.17 2.94 -10.96
C GLU A 141 -9.09 1.90 -10.65
N TYR A 142 -9.47 0.63 -10.74
CA TYR A 142 -8.62 -0.52 -10.49
C TYR A 142 -8.68 -1.49 -11.67
N GLU A 143 -7.63 -2.28 -11.84
CA GLU A 143 -7.56 -3.28 -12.90
C GLU A 143 -6.91 -4.58 -12.46
N THR A 144 -7.37 -5.71 -13.01
CA THR A 144 -6.66 -6.98 -12.84
C THR A 144 -5.27 -6.87 -13.43
N PHE A 145 -4.27 -7.17 -12.62
CA PHE A 145 -2.91 -7.34 -13.10
C PHE A 145 -2.77 -8.72 -13.75
N ASN A 146 -2.40 -8.75 -15.03
CA ASN A 146 -2.09 -9.98 -15.74
C ASN A 146 -0.68 -9.84 -16.35
N GLU A 147 0.27 -10.64 -15.85
CA GLU A 147 1.66 -10.64 -16.33
C GLU A 147 1.76 -11.17 -17.77
N GLU A 148 0.80 -12.00 -18.20
CA GLU A 148 0.72 -12.49 -19.57
C GLU A 148 0.04 -11.46 -20.48
N LYS A 149 0.83 -10.86 -21.38
CA LYS A 149 0.35 -9.94 -22.41
C LYS A 149 -0.77 -10.58 -23.25
N GLY A 150 -1.90 -9.89 -23.34
CA GLY A 150 -2.79 -9.97 -24.51
C GLY A 150 -4.22 -10.43 -24.25
N GLY A 151 -5.06 -9.50 -23.79
CA GLY A 151 -6.43 -9.40 -24.32
C GLY A 151 -7.54 -9.17 -23.30
N TYR A 152 -7.34 -9.56 -22.04
CA TYR A 152 -8.40 -9.53 -21.05
C TYR A 152 -7.98 -8.80 -19.78
N THR A 153 -8.50 -7.58 -19.64
CA THR A 153 -8.35 -6.74 -18.44
C THR A 153 -9.73 -6.52 -17.87
N GLN A 154 -9.93 -6.89 -16.61
CA GLN A 154 -11.13 -6.47 -15.88
C GLN A 154 -10.83 -5.18 -15.16
N THR A 155 -11.81 -4.28 -15.15
CA THR A 155 -11.76 -3.02 -14.43
C THR A 155 -12.74 -3.08 -13.27
N LEU A 156 -12.41 -2.38 -12.20
CA LEU A 156 -13.28 -2.09 -11.08
C LEU A 156 -13.24 -0.58 -10.85
N SER A 157 -14.38 0.08 -10.97
CA SER A 157 -14.55 1.50 -10.65
C SER A 157 -15.31 1.58 -9.33
N ILE A 158 -14.81 2.39 -8.40
CA ILE A 158 -15.43 2.61 -7.09
C ILE A 158 -15.65 4.11 -6.91
N HIS A 159 -16.90 4.50 -6.71
CA HIS A 159 -17.29 5.91 -6.54
C HIS A 159 -18.08 6.12 -5.24
N PRO A 160 -17.80 7.18 -4.47
CA PRO A 160 -18.63 7.53 -3.32
C PRO A 160 -20.09 7.78 -3.73
N LYS A 161 -21.04 7.26 -2.94
CA LYS A 161 -22.48 7.46 -3.12
C LYS A 161 -23.16 7.67 -1.76
N GLY A 162 -23.06 8.88 -1.23
CA GLY A 162 -23.52 9.19 0.13
C GLY A 162 -22.59 8.54 1.17
N ALA A 163 -23.15 7.73 2.07
CA ALA A 163 -22.36 6.95 3.04
C ALA A 163 -21.84 5.62 2.46
N ASP A 164 -22.34 5.24 1.28
CA ASP A 164 -22.02 4.00 0.58
C ASP A 164 -21.11 4.27 -0.63
N TYR A 165 -20.83 3.22 -1.41
CA TYR A 165 -20.07 3.30 -2.65
C TYR A 165 -20.84 2.63 -3.78
N GLU A 166 -20.83 3.23 -4.97
CA GLU A 166 -21.17 2.53 -6.19
C GLU A 166 -19.94 1.77 -6.69
N VAL A 167 -20.09 0.47 -6.94
CA VAL A 167 -19.04 -0.36 -7.53
C VAL A 167 -19.48 -0.81 -8.92
N ILE A 168 -18.56 -0.75 -9.87
CA ILE A 168 -18.82 -1.11 -11.27
C ILE A 168 -17.67 -1.98 -11.74
N PHE A 169 -17.98 -3.23 -12.09
CA PHE A 169 -17.03 -4.13 -12.73
C PHE A 169 -17.31 -4.17 -14.22
N SER A 170 -16.24 -4.08 -15.01
CA SER A 170 -16.31 -4.24 -16.45
C SER A 170 -15.10 -5.03 -16.96
N ALA A 171 -15.09 -5.40 -18.23
CA ALA A 171 -13.90 -6.00 -18.84
C ALA A 171 -13.68 -5.47 -20.26
N SER A 172 -12.43 -5.54 -20.73
CA SER A 172 -12.08 -5.23 -22.11
C SER A 172 -12.95 -6.02 -23.09
N LYS A 173 -13.39 -5.36 -24.16
CA LYS A 173 -14.26 -5.98 -25.15
C LYS A 173 -13.51 -7.07 -25.91
N VAL A 174 -14.08 -8.27 -25.95
CA VAL A 174 -13.61 -9.38 -26.79
C VAL A 174 -14.56 -9.50 -27.98
N LYS A 175 -14.06 -9.32 -29.21
CA LYS A 175 -14.89 -9.23 -30.43
C LYS A 175 -16.04 -8.20 -30.29
N GLU A 176 -15.72 -7.02 -29.76
CA GLU A 176 -16.65 -5.90 -29.52
C GLU A 176 -17.77 -6.15 -28.48
N ARG A 177 -17.76 -7.29 -27.79
CA ARG A 177 -18.73 -7.61 -26.73
C ARG A 177 -18.09 -7.44 -25.35
N GLU A 178 -18.80 -6.79 -24.44
CA GLU A 178 -18.44 -6.76 -23.02
C GLU A 178 -18.56 -8.17 -22.46
N ASN A 179 -17.45 -8.71 -21.94
CA ASN A 179 -17.40 -10.09 -21.43
C ASN A 179 -17.65 -10.17 -19.91
N CYS A 180 -17.55 -9.06 -19.17
CA CYS A 180 -18.03 -8.98 -17.79
C CYS A 180 -18.74 -7.65 -17.54
N ARG A 181 -19.83 -7.69 -16.78
CA ARG A 181 -20.48 -6.48 -16.28
C ARG A 181 -21.23 -6.75 -14.97
N PHE A 182 -20.93 -5.97 -13.95
CA PHE A 182 -21.68 -5.92 -12.70
C PHE A 182 -21.69 -4.50 -12.16
N SER A 183 -22.78 -4.09 -11.52
CA SER A 183 -22.81 -2.87 -10.73
C SER A 183 -23.69 -3.09 -9.51
N GLY A 184 -23.28 -2.51 -8.39
CA GLY A 184 -24.00 -2.61 -7.12
C GLY A 184 -23.61 -1.51 -6.16
N ILE A 185 -24.37 -1.42 -5.06
CA ILE A 185 -24.06 -0.50 -3.95
C ILE A 185 -23.34 -1.30 -2.87
N ALA A 186 -22.18 -0.81 -2.47
CA ALA A 186 -21.32 -1.37 -1.45
C ALA A 186 -21.41 -0.57 -0.16
N ASN A 187 -21.57 -1.28 0.96
CA ASN A 187 -21.59 -0.68 2.30
C ASN A 187 -20.23 -0.91 2.97
N LEU A 188 -19.64 0.14 3.54
CA LEU A 188 -18.37 0.06 4.25
C LEU A 188 -18.58 -0.44 5.68
N LYS A 189 -17.92 -1.56 6.05
CA LYS A 189 -17.95 -2.09 7.41
C LYS A 189 -16.60 -2.70 7.77
N LYS A 190 -15.99 -2.21 8.86
CA LYS A 190 -14.65 -2.64 9.35
C LYS A 190 -13.61 -2.66 8.21
N ASP A 191 -13.46 -1.52 7.55
CA ASP A 191 -12.54 -1.31 6.41
C ASP A 191 -12.73 -2.24 5.21
N THR A 192 -13.90 -2.88 5.09
CA THR A 192 -14.25 -3.76 3.97
C THR A 192 -15.55 -3.29 3.33
N LEU A 193 -15.57 -3.19 2.00
CA LEU A 193 -16.79 -2.91 1.25
C LEU A 193 -17.56 -4.22 1.02
N TRP A 194 -18.86 -4.21 1.28
CA TRP A 194 -19.74 -5.37 1.17
C TRP A 194 -20.84 -5.11 0.15
N VAL A 195 -21.02 -6.04 -0.78
CA VAL A 195 -22.01 -5.94 -1.87
C VAL A 195 -22.81 -7.24 -1.95
N ASN A 196 -24.13 -7.14 -2.03
CA ASN A 196 -24.95 -8.29 -2.39
C ASN A 196 -24.91 -8.50 -3.92
N ILE A 197 -24.48 -9.68 -4.35
CA ILE A 197 -24.36 -10.07 -5.76
C ILE A 197 -25.40 -11.12 -6.18
N SER A 198 -26.44 -11.32 -5.36
CA SER A 198 -27.57 -12.18 -5.71
C SER A 198 -28.72 -11.33 -6.24
N ASN A 199 -29.32 -11.77 -7.34
CA ASN A 199 -30.54 -11.18 -7.89
C ASN A 199 -31.81 -11.94 -7.41
N GLU A 200 -31.65 -12.92 -6.51
CA GLU A 200 -32.73 -13.75 -5.98
C GLU A 200 -33.31 -13.08 -4.72
N ALA A 201 -34.63 -12.94 -4.62
CA ALA A 201 -35.29 -12.15 -3.57
C ALA A 201 -34.97 -12.61 -2.14
N ASP A 202 -34.82 -13.92 -1.92
CA ASP A 202 -34.64 -14.51 -0.59
C ASP A 202 -33.22 -15.05 -0.36
N LYS A 203 -32.27 -14.69 -1.23
CA LYS A 203 -30.88 -15.15 -1.11
C LYS A 203 -29.92 -13.97 -1.14
N GLU A 204 -29.19 -13.80 -0.05
CA GLU A 204 -28.09 -12.85 0.03
C GLU A 204 -26.78 -13.58 -0.26
N VAL A 205 -26.01 -13.10 -1.25
CA VAL A 205 -24.65 -13.58 -1.51
C VAL A 205 -23.71 -12.40 -1.36
N ARG A 206 -22.87 -12.43 -0.33
CA ARG A 206 -21.99 -11.32 0.01
C ARG A 206 -20.63 -11.44 -0.66
N MET A 207 -20.39 -10.54 -1.61
CA MET A 207 -19.07 -10.21 -2.11
C MET A 207 -18.44 -9.15 -1.21
N TYR A 208 -17.15 -9.31 -0.93
CA TYR A 208 -16.34 -8.28 -0.28
C TYR A 208 -15.32 -7.71 -1.25
N ILE A 209 -14.96 -6.44 -1.02
CA ILE A 209 -13.82 -5.76 -1.62
C ILE A 209 -13.01 -5.21 -0.44
N ALA A 210 -11.81 -5.73 -0.25
CA ALA A 210 -10.92 -5.39 0.87
C ALA A 210 -9.55 -4.94 0.35
N PRO A 211 -8.75 -4.17 1.11
CA PRO A 211 -7.43 -3.77 0.67
C PRO A 211 -6.54 -5.00 0.49
N SER A 212 -5.82 -5.07 -0.63
CA SER A 212 -4.88 -6.18 -0.90
C SER A 212 -3.79 -6.28 0.18
N HIS A 213 -3.10 -7.43 0.25
CA HIS A 213 -2.02 -7.62 1.23
C HIS A 213 -0.92 -6.55 1.12
N ASP A 214 -0.58 -6.16 -0.12
CA ASP A 214 0.39 -5.13 -0.44
C ASP A 214 -0.17 -3.70 -0.38
N ASN A 215 -1.47 -3.52 -0.11
CA ASN A 215 -2.16 -2.22 -0.08
C ASN A 215 -2.05 -1.37 -1.36
N LEU A 216 -1.63 -1.95 -2.49
CA LEU A 216 -1.56 -1.25 -3.78
C LEU A 216 -2.91 -1.27 -4.53
N GLY A 217 -3.90 -2.00 -4.00
CA GLY A 217 -5.20 -2.14 -4.60
C GLY A 217 -6.16 -2.89 -3.68
N VAL A 218 -7.04 -3.69 -4.28
CA VAL A 218 -8.07 -4.43 -3.56
C VAL A 218 -8.11 -5.90 -3.98
N GLU A 219 -8.56 -6.74 -3.06
CA GLU A 219 -8.93 -8.14 -3.32
C GLU A 219 -10.46 -8.27 -3.25
N VAL A 220 -11.02 -8.95 -4.24
CA VAL A 220 -12.45 -9.16 -4.41
C VAL A 220 -12.75 -10.66 -4.34
N PHE A 221 -13.62 -11.05 -3.42
CA PHE A 221 -14.04 -12.44 -3.29
C PHE A 221 -15.41 -12.57 -2.58
N THR A 222 -15.94 -13.77 -2.45
CA THR A 222 -17.12 -14.05 -1.61
C THR A 222 -16.72 -14.41 -0.19
N SER A 223 -17.55 -14.06 0.79
CA SER A 223 -17.34 -14.49 2.18
C SER A 223 -17.45 -16.01 2.38
N ASN A 224 -18.23 -16.68 1.54
CA ASN A 224 -18.32 -18.13 1.48
C ASN A 224 -17.70 -18.63 0.16
N PHE A 225 -16.73 -19.53 0.25
CA PHE A 225 -16.04 -20.09 -0.89
C PHE A 225 -16.99 -20.85 -1.85
N ASP A 226 -18.02 -21.51 -1.33
CA ASP A 226 -18.98 -22.24 -2.16
C ASP A 226 -19.88 -21.31 -3.00
N GLU A 227 -19.98 -20.05 -2.61
CA GLU A 227 -20.76 -19.04 -3.32
C GLU A 227 -19.97 -18.35 -4.44
N ARG A 228 -18.67 -18.67 -4.60
CA ARG A 228 -17.80 -18.06 -5.64
C ARG A 228 -18.37 -18.16 -7.05
N PHE A 229 -19.18 -19.19 -7.33
CA PHE A 229 -19.83 -19.38 -8.63
C PHE A 229 -20.86 -18.28 -8.97
N TYR A 230 -21.38 -17.54 -7.98
CA TYR A 230 -22.24 -16.37 -8.24
C TYR A 230 -21.46 -15.25 -8.93
N MET A 231 -20.19 -15.07 -8.60
CA MET A 231 -19.33 -14.07 -9.24
C MET A 231 -19.09 -14.37 -10.72
N MET A 232 -19.12 -15.65 -11.11
CA MET A 232 -18.96 -16.08 -12.50
C MET A 232 -20.20 -15.76 -13.36
N ARG A 233 -21.39 -15.54 -12.77
CA ARG A 233 -22.62 -15.23 -13.53
C ARG A 233 -22.54 -13.90 -14.28
N TYR A 234 -21.68 -13.00 -13.81
CA TYR A 234 -21.48 -11.67 -14.40
C TYR A 234 -20.41 -11.66 -15.50
N CYS A 235 -19.83 -12.81 -15.80
CA CYS A 235 -18.64 -12.95 -16.63
C CYS A 235 -18.75 -14.14 -17.60
N GLY A 236 -18.47 -13.90 -18.88
CA GLY A 236 -18.41 -14.95 -19.91
C GLY A 236 -17.07 -15.67 -19.95
N GLY A 237 -17.04 -16.85 -20.57
CA GLY A 237 -15.81 -17.60 -20.85
C GLY A 237 -15.13 -18.23 -19.64
N GLY A 238 -15.86 -18.46 -18.54
CA GLY A 238 -15.32 -19.05 -17.31
C GLY A 238 -14.58 -18.05 -16.41
N SER A 239 -14.67 -16.75 -16.72
CA SER A 239 -14.11 -15.69 -15.87
C SER A 239 -15.00 -15.39 -14.65
N SER A 240 -14.53 -14.55 -13.74
CA SER A 240 -15.18 -14.21 -12.48
C SER A 240 -14.87 -12.77 -12.08
N LEU A 241 -15.72 -12.14 -11.26
CA LEU A 241 -15.39 -10.87 -10.59
C LEU A 241 -14.30 -11.03 -9.50
N ALA A 242 -13.93 -12.27 -9.18
CA ALA A 242 -12.94 -12.56 -8.15
C ALA A 242 -11.52 -12.24 -8.62
N GLY A 243 -10.72 -11.64 -7.74
CA GLY A 243 -9.30 -11.43 -8.01
C GLY A 243 -8.70 -10.24 -7.27
N LYS A 244 -7.43 -9.98 -7.57
CA LYS A 244 -6.70 -8.79 -7.11
C LYS A 244 -6.78 -7.72 -8.21
N TYR A 245 -7.17 -6.52 -7.84
CA TYR A 245 -7.27 -5.35 -8.71
C TYR A 245 -6.32 -4.27 -8.21
N LEU A 246 -5.35 -3.90 -9.03
CA LEU A 246 -4.35 -2.87 -8.75
C LEU A 246 -4.94 -1.48 -9.02
N LYS A 247 -4.78 -0.54 -8.09
CA LYS A 247 -5.09 0.88 -8.36
C LYS A 247 -3.91 1.47 -9.12
N ASN A 248 -4.09 1.74 -10.41
CA ASN A 248 -2.97 1.92 -11.32
C ASN A 248 -2.99 3.20 -12.17
N ARG A 249 -3.81 4.17 -11.78
CA ARG A 249 -3.89 5.47 -12.44
C ARG A 249 -2.77 6.40 -11.98
N ILE A 250 -2.23 7.14 -12.94
CA ILE A 250 -1.28 8.24 -12.73
C ILE A 250 -1.99 9.55 -13.06
N THR A 251 -1.91 10.49 -12.12
CA THR A 251 -2.29 11.90 -12.31
C THR A 251 -1.07 12.79 -12.06
N ALA A 252 -1.24 14.11 -12.20
CA ALA A 252 -0.17 15.07 -11.91
C ALA A 252 0.31 15.06 -10.44
N ASN A 253 -0.48 14.48 -9.53
CA ASN A 253 -0.23 14.49 -8.08
C ASN A 253 -0.48 13.14 -7.39
N SER A 254 -0.72 12.06 -8.14
CA SER A 254 -0.94 10.73 -7.57
C SER A 254 -0.44 9.60 -8.46
N ILE A 255 -0.06 8.49 -7.82
CA ILE A 255 0.25 7.21 -8.41
C ILE A 255 -0.49 6.11 -7.66
N GLY A 256 -1.50 5.53 -8.29
CA GLY A 256 -2.31 4.47 -7.71
C GLY A 256 -2.98 4.90 -6.40
N VAL A 257 -2.54 4.31 -5.30
CA VAL A 257 -3.03 4.62 -3.95
C VAL A 257 -2.30 5.79 -3.27
N PHE A 258 -1.19 6.27 -3.84
CA PHE A 258 -0.32 7.27 -3.22
C PHE A 258 -0.44 8.65 -3.88
N ASN A 259 -0.17 9.71 -3.12
CA ASN A 259 -0.22 11.09 -3.61
C ASN A 259 0.89 11.99 -3.06
N ALA A 260 1.03 13.16 -3.68
CA ALA A 260 2.08 14.15 -3.41
C ALA A 260 2.09 14.74 -1.99
N GLN A 261 1.01 14.58 -1.21
CA GLN A 261 0.96 15.10 0.16
C GLN A 261 1.53 14.12 1.19
N GLN A 262 1.73 12.86 0.81
CA GLN A 262 2.24 11.83 1.70
C GLN A 262 3.76 11.87 1.81
N THR A 263 4.25 11.53 3.00
CA THR A 263 5.67 11.34 3.25
C THR A 263 6.13 9.94 2.83
N ILE A 264 7.44 9.77 2.64
CA ILE A 264 8.02 8.44 2.36
C ILE A 264 7.70 7.46 3.50
N ALA A 265 7.81 7.88 4.75
CA ALA A 265 7.51 7.07 5.93
C ALA A 265 6.06 6.58 5.94
N GLU A 266 5.10 7.43 5.56
CA GLU A 266 3.69 7.05 5.47
C GLU A 266 3.45 6.00 4.37
N VAL A 267 4.10 6.13 3.21
CA VAL A 267 4.02 5.12 2.15
C VAL A 267 4.65 3.80 2.61
N LEU A 268 5.88 3.83 3.13
CA LEU A 268 6.57 2.63 3.60
C LEU A 268 5.80 1.91 4.71
N HIS A 269 5.04 2.63 5.53
CA HIS A 269 4.19 2.01 6.54
C HIS A 269 3.02 1.21 5.93
N THR A 270 2.52 1.59 4.75
CA THR A 270 1.42 0.87 4.09
C THR A 270 1.88 -0.41 3.39
N LEU A 271 3.16 -0.52 3.03
CA LEU A 271 3.69 -1.60 2.22
C LEU A 271 4.38 -2.68 3.08
N PRO A 272 4.31 -3.97 2.68
CA PRO A 272 5.17 -5.01 3.26
C PRO A 272 6.65 -4.67 3.04
N ASP A 273 7.49 -4.89 4.04
CA ASP A 273 8.93 -4.60 3.93
C ASP A 273 9.62 -5.44 2.86
N THR A 274 9.11 -6.64 2.57
CA THR A 274 9.63 -7.50 1.49
C THR A 274 9.42 -6.90 0.09
N GLN A 275 8.61 -5.85 -0.04
CA GLN A 275 8.30 -5.18 -1.31
C GLN A 275 8.90 -3.77 -1.40
N THR A 276 9.74 -3.38 -0.44
CA THR A 276 10.40 -2.08 -0.45
C THR A 276 11.91 -2.24 -0.33
N GLN A 277 12.67 -1.48 -1.11
CA GLN A 277 14.12 -1.44 -1.02
C GLN A 277 14.60 0.00 -1.06
N LYS A 278 15.47 0.37 -0.11
CA LYS A 278 16.23 1.62 -0.19
C LYS A 278 17.49 1.40 -1.04
N LYS A 279 17.73 2.28 -2.01
CA LYS A 279 18.96 2.36 -2.80
C LYS A 279 19.48 3.79 -2.87
N GLU A 280 20.79 3.92 -3.05
CA GLU A 280 21.40 5.19 -3.41
C GLU A 280 21.26 5.40 -4.91
N GLY A 281 20.46 6.40 -5.30
CA GLY A 281 20.31 6.85 -6.67
C GLY A 281 21.33 7.94 -7.03
N LYS A 282 21.64 8.05 -8.32
CA LYS A 282 22.51 9.11 -8.88
C LYS A 282 21.82 9.80 -10.04
N GLY A 283 21.93 11.12 -10.09
CA GLY A 283 21.34 11.93 -11.15
C GLY A 283 22.24 12.14 -12.34
N GLU A 284 21.92 13.18 -13.10
CA GLU A 284 22.65 13.59 -14.29
C GLU A 284 24.02 14.18 -13.93
N PHE A 285 24.08 14.93 -12.82
CA PHE A 285 25.31 15.49 -12.28
C PHE A 285 25.90 14.60 -11.17
N ALA A 286 27.21 14.67 -10.96
CA ALA A 286 27.91 13.75 -10.05
C ALA A 286 27.53 13.98 -8.57
N GLU A 287 27.09 15.19 -8.26
CA GLU A 287 26.59 15.66 -6.98
C GLU A 287 25.12 15.29 -6.72
N ASP A 288 24.36 14.91 -7.75
CA ASP A 288 22.96 14.52 -7.61
C ASP A 288 22.88 13.14 -6.97
N GLN A 289 22.60 13.10 -5.67
CA GLN A 289 22.41 11.87 -4.90
C GLN A 289 20.99 11.79 -4.37
N TYR A 290 20.44 10.58 -4.39
CA TYR A 290 19.05 10.34 -4.05
C TYR A 290 18.94 9.15 -3.10
N ASP A 291 18.01 9.27 -2.14
CA ASP A 291 17.51 8.11 -1.40
C ASP A 291 16.31 7.56 -2.16
N ASP A 292 16.54 6.56 -2.99
CA ASP A 292 15.52 5.93 -3.81
C ASP A 292 14.86 4.79 -3.04
N TYR A 293 13.53 4.87 -2.93
CA TYR A 293 12.70 3.83 -2.33
C TYR A 293 11.97 3.11 -3.46
N GLU A 294 12.47 1.95 -3.83
CA GLU A 294 11.91 1.10 -4.88
C GLU A 294 10.77 0.27 -4.33
N ILE A 295 9.63 0.26 -5.05
CA ILE A 295 8.44 -0.52 -4.70
C ILE A 295 8.29 -1.66 -5.70
N TYR A 296 8.15 -2.88 -5.18
CA TYR A 296 8.09 -4.10 -5.96
C TYR A 296 6.73 -4.79 -5.86
N THR A 297 6.41 -5.61 -6.86
CA THR A 297 5.38 -6.66 -6.71
C THR A 297 5.88 -7.75 -5.75
N ARG A 298 4.97 -8.59 -5.27
CA ARG A 298 5.33 -9.82 -4.53
C ARG A 298 6.26 -10.78 -5.30
N ASN A 299 6.31 -10.67 -6.63
CA ASN A 299 7.15 -11.48 -7.50
C ASN A 299 8.49 -10.77 -7.84
N ASN A 300 8.85 -9.75 -7.06
CA ASN A 300 10.09 -8.97 -7.22
C ASN A 300 10.21 -8.22 -8.56
N GLN A 301 9.09 -7.79 -9.14
CA GLN A 301 9.08 -6.90 -10.31
C GLN A 301 8.98 -5.45 -9.85
N LEU A 302 9.92 -4.60 -10.28
CA LEU A 302 9.94 -3.18 -9.91
C LEU A 302 8.74 -2.44 -10.54
N LEU A 303 7.94 -1.77 -9.71
CA LEU A 303 6.77 -1.02 -10.13
C LEU A 303 7.10 0.45 -10.38
N PHE A 304 7.61 1.10 -9.35
CA PHE A 304 7.99 2.52 -9.36
C PHE A 304 8.97 2.79 -8.22
N THR A 305 9.64 3.94 -8.30
CA THR A 305 10.58 4.41 -7.29
C THR A 305 10.13 5.76 -6.76
N LEU A 306 10.11 5.92 -5.44
CA LEU A 306 9.80 7.19 -4.78
C LEU A 306 11.09 7.80 -4.24
N THR A 307 11.24 9.10 -4.41
CA THR A 307 12.39 9.84 -3.89
C THR A 307 11.89 11.09 -3.15
N PRO A 308 12.31 11.32 -1.89
CA PRO A 308 12.17 12.62 -1.26
C PRO A 308 13.10 13.64 -1.93
N LYS A 309 12.98 14.91 -1.56
CA LYS A 309 13.84 15.98 -2.11
C LYS A 309 15.26 15.87 -1.57
N ASP A 310 15.41 15.80 -0.25
CA ASP A 310 16.70 15.67 0.42
C ASP A 310 16.95 14.24 0.88
N THR A 311 18.21 13.81 0.94
CA THR A 311 18.59 12.48 1.42
C THR A 311 18.53 12.39 2.95
N GLY A 312 18.37 11.18 3.48
CA GLY A 312 18.44 10.89 4.91
C GLY A 312 17.17 11.18 5.72
N ASP A 313 16.10 11.69 5.11
CA ASP A 313 14.86 12.01 5.81
C ASP A 313 13.61 11.45 5.09
N ILE A 314 13.05 10.38 5.66
CA ILE A 314 11.82 9.72 5.19
C ILE A 314 10.54 10.48 5.58
N TYR A 315 10.61 11.51 6.41
CA TYR A 315 9.44 12.32 6.79
C TYR A 315 9.17 13.46 5.81
N GLN A 316 10.02 13.64 4.80
CA GLN A 316 9.74 14.50 3.66
C GLN A 316 8.64 13.91 2.78
N LYS A 317 7.90 14.81 2.13
CA LYS A 317 6.95 14.45 1.08
C LYS A 317 7.67 13.84 -0.11
N ILE A 318 6.92 13.04 -0.86
CA ILE A 318 7.41 12.49 -2.13
C ILE A 318 7.65 13.66 -3.10
N ASN A 319 8.88 13.77 -3.62
CA ASN A 319 9.26 14.79 -4.58
C ASN A 319 9.33 14.25 -6.01
N ARG A 320 9.78 13.01 -6.16
CA ARG A 320 9.98 12.36 -7.45
C ARG A 320 9.36 10.97 -7.47
N VAL A 321 8.69 10.64 -8.56
CA VAL A 321 8.17 9.30 -8.81
C VAL A 321 8.68 8.80 -10.16
N TRP A 322 9.59 7.85 -10.14
CA TRP A 322 10.06 7.15 -11.34
C TRP A 322 9.11 5.99 -11.64
N ILE A 323 8.48 5.98 -12.82
CA ILE A 323 7.64 4.86 -13.26
C ILE A 323 8.49 3.81 -13.98
N ASN A 324 8.52 2.59 -13.43
CA ASN A 324 9.34 1.50 -13.95
C ASN A 324 8.51 0.40 -14.64
N SER A 325 7.19 0.36 -14.40
CA SER A 325 6.32 -0.70 -14.88
C SER A 325 5.17 -0.20 -15.77
N PRO A 326 4.79 -0.95 -16.83
CA PRO A 326 3.65 -0.61 -17.67
C PRO A 326 2.31 -0.87 -16.99
N SER A 327 2.32 -1.47 -15.78
CA SER A 327 1.12 -1.67 -14.96
C SER A 327 0.44 -0.37 -14.58
N PHE A 328 1.21 0.72 -14.50
CA PHE A 328 0.69 2.06 -14.21
C PHE A 328 0.57 2.87 -15.49
N ARG A 329 -0.54 3.60 -15.62
CA ARG A 329 -0.79 4.45 -16.79
C ARG A 329 -1.47 5.75 -16.42
N THR A 330 -1.19 6.78 -17.22
CA THR A 330 -1.88 8.06 -17.10
C THR A 330 -3.37 7.93 -17.45
N GLU A 331 -4.15 8.95 -17.14
CA GLU A 331 -5.57 9.02 -17.53
C GLU A 331 -5.76 8.85 -19.05
N LYS A 332 -4.83 9.40 -19.85
CA LYS A 332 -4.83 9.27 -21.31
C LYS A 332 -4.10 8.01 -21.83
N GLY A 333 -3.75 7.08 -20.93
CA GLY A 333 -3.27 5.74 -21.27
C GLY A 333 -1.77 5.60 -21.54
N ILE A 334 -0.95 6.61 -21.23
CA ILE A 334 0.51 6.52 -21.41
C ILE A 334 1.12 5.69 -20.28
N ASN A 335 2.02 4.77 -20.62
CA ASN A 335 2.79 3.94 -19.69
C ASN A 335 4.21 3.68 -20.23
N THR A 336 5.03 2.88 -19.53
CA THR A 336 6.42 2.59 -19.95
C THR A 336 6.55 1.72 -21.21
N SER A 337 5.45 1.19 -21.75
CA SER A 337 5.42 0.52 -23.05
C SER A 337 4.97 1.43 -24.20
N SER A 338 4.60 2.68 -23.91
CA SER A 338 4.18 3.66 -24.91
C SER A 338 5.34 4.18 -25.76
N THR A 339 5.02 4.74 -26.91
CA THR A 339 5.97 5.34 -27.86
C THR A 339 5.87 6.85 -27.88
N TYR A 340 6.85 7.51 -28.52
CA TYR A 340 6.79 8.95 -28.81
C TYR A 340 5.49 9.37 -29.52
N GLY A 341 5.02 8.56 -30.47
CA GLY A 341 3.79 8.81 -31.20
C GLY A 341 2.56 8.78 -30.31
N ASP A 342 2.51 7.85 -29.35
CA ASP A 342 1.44 7.77 -28.36
C ASP A 342 1.45 9.01 -27.47
N LEU A 343 2.62 9.39 -26.95
CA LEU A 343 2.78 10.58 -26.10
C LEU A 343 2.32 11.85 -26.82
N LYS A 344 2.80 12.07 -28.05
CA LYS A 344 2.43 13.24 -28.87
C LYS A 344 0.95 13.30 -29.19
N LYS A 345 0.28 12.14 -29.29
CA LYS A 345 -1.17 12.06 -29.51
C LYS A 345 -1.95 12.36 -28.22
N ALA A 346 -1.44 11.93 -27.07
CA ALA A 346 -2.14 12.05 -25.79
C ALA A 346 -1.93 13.43 -25.12
N TYR A 347 -0.73 14.00 -25.22
CA TYR A 347 -0.34 15.20 -24.46
C TYR A 347 0.37 16.24 -25.31
N THR A 348 0.19 17.50 -24.93
CA THR A 348 1.02 18.61 -25.42
C THR A 348 2.38 18.56 -24.75
N ILE A 349 3.43 18.52 -25.56
CA ILE A 349 4.82 18.57 -25.09
C ILE A 349 5.20 20.06 -24.98
N SER A 350 5.51 20.52 -23.77
CA SER A 350 5.85 21.93 -23.52
C SER A 350 7.29 22.24 -23.92
N ASN A 351 8.19 21.28 -23.74
CA ASN A 351 9.62 21.45 -23.98
C ASN A 351 10.33 20.12 -24.29
N ILE A 352 11.46 20.19 -24.99
CA ILE A 352 12.30 19.04 -25.31
C ILE A 352 13.76 19.41 -25.05
N VAL A 353 14.38 18.75 -24.07
CA VAL A 353 15.75 19.03 -23.63
C VAL A 353 16.66 17.80 -23.79
N PRO A 354 17.88 17.95 -24.32
CA PRO A 354 18.85 16.87 -24.32
C PRO A 354 19.50 16.71 -22.93
N THR A 355 19.66 15.47 -22.46
CA THR A 355 20.53 15.10 -21.34
C THR A 355 21.77 14.38 -21.88
N ARG A 356 22.57 13.69 -21.07
CA ARG A 356 23.76 12.96 -21.51
C ARG A 356 23.41 11.84 -22.48
N GLU A 357 22.52 10.92 -22.11
CA GLU A 357 22.18 9.74 -22.91
C GLU A 357 20.78 9.80 -23.56
N HIS A 358 19.94 10.76 -23.17
CA HIS A 358 18.53 10.83 -23.59
C HIS A 358 18.15 12.21 -24.16
N ILE A 359 16.99 12.27 -24.78
CA ILE A 359 16.19 13.49 -24.87
C ILE A 359 14.99 13.34 -23.93
N VAL A 360 14.65 14.42 -23.25
CA VAL A 360 13.57 14.48 -22.26
C VAL A 360 12.48 15.41 -22.77
N PHE A 361 11.24 14.92 -22.73
CA PHE A 361 10.03 15.64 -23.12
C PHE A 361 9.28 16.05 -21.86
N GLU A 362 9.04 17.34 -21.70
CA GLU A 362 8.28 17.88 -20.57
C GLU A 362 6.79 17.95 -20.93
N VAL A 363 5.96 17.50 -20.00
CA VAL A 363 4.50 17.55 -20.08
C VAL A 363 3.98 18.22 -18.82
N GLU A 364 3.73 19.53 -18.92
CA GLU A 364 3.27 20.37 -17.81
C GLU A 364 1.95 19.88 -17.21
N GLU A 365 1.01 19.42 -18.04
CA GLU A 365 -0.29 18.88 -17.58
C GLU A 365 -0.14 17.77 -16.52
N LEU A 366 0.94 16.99 -16.60
CA LEU A 366 1.20 15.86 -15.69
C LEU A 366 2.31 16.17 -14.68
N ASN A 367 2.94 17.34 -14.73
CA ASN A 367 4.22 17.60 -14.08
C ASN A 367 5.23 16.46 -14.36
N ALA A 368 5.32 16.00 -15.61
CA ALA A 368 6.06 14.79 -15.96
C ALA A 368 7.17 15.05 -16.99
N SER A 369 8.21 14.24 -16.91
CA SER A 369 9.32 14.18 -17.87
C SER A 369 9.40 12.78 -18.45
N PHE A 370 9.31 12.65 -19.77
CA PHE A 370 9.43 11.39 -20.49
C PHE A 370 10.78 11.31 -21.19
N SER A 371 11.46 10.17 -21.12
CA SER A 371 12.82 10.01 -21.67
C SER A 371 12.84 9.07 -22.86
N ILE A 372 13.55 9.45 -23.92
CA ILE A 372 13.88 8.58 -25.05
C ILE A 372 15.39 8.58 -25.25
N ALA A 373 15.99 7.39 -25.29
CA ALA A 373 17.42 7.23 -25.49
C ALA A 373 17.86 7.80 -26.86
N LYS A 374 18.96 8.56 -26.87
CA LYS A 374 19.51 9.16 -28.11
C LYS A 374 19.86 8.13 -29.18
N SER A 375 20.18 6.90 -28.77
CA SER A 375 20.43 5.76 -29.65
C SER A 375 19.23 5.36 -30.51
N LYS A 376 18.01 5.81 -30.17
CA LYS A 376 16.78 5.58 -30.93
C LYS A 376 16.46 6.70 -31.93
N LEU A 377 17.25 7.78 -31.95
CA LEU A 377 17.00 8.96 -32.80
C LEU A 377 17.70 8.83 -34.15
N LYS A 378 17.13 9.48 -35.17
CA LYS A 378 17.77 9.55 -36.51
C LYS A 378 18.93 10.53 -36.49
N LYS A 379 19.92 10.33 -37.37
CA LYS A 379 21.04 11.27 -37.56
C LYS A 379 20.53 12.70 -37.84
N GLY A 380 21.19 13.69 -37.22
CA GLY A 380 20.81 15.10 -37.30
C GLY A 380 19.65 15.48 -36.38
N TRP A 381 19.42 14.71 -35.30
CA TRP A 381 18.40 15.02 -34.30
C TRP A 381 18.68 16.30 -33.50
N TRP A 382 19.94 16.74 -33.43
CA TRP A 382 20.34 17.97 -32.77
C TRP A 382 20.68 19.05 -33.80
N ASP A 383 20.11 20.24 -33.61
CA ASP A 383 20.48 21.43 -34.35
C ASP A 383 21.47 22.28 -33.52
N ASP A 384 22.73 22.28 -33.94
CA ASP A 384 23.80 23.00 -33.24
C ASP A 384 23.66 24.52 -33.28
N GLN A 385 22.98 25.07 -34.28
CA GLN A 385 22.78 26.51 -34.42
C GLN A 385 21.58 26.97 -33.59
N ALA A 386 20.45 26.26 -33.72
CA ALA A 386 19.24 26.58 -32.98
C ALA A 386 19.29 26.12 -31.51
N LYS A 387 20.25 25.26 -31.15
CA LYS A 387 20.37 24.61 -29.83
C LYS A 387 19.08 23.90 -29.43
N LYS A 388 18.48 23.18 -30.39
CA LYS A 388 17.18 22.51 -30.22
C LYS A 388 17.16 21.12 -30.84
N VAL A 389 16.28 20.28 -30.32
CA VAL A 389 15.97 18.96 -30.89
C VAL A 389 15.11 19.14 -32.14
N ASN A 390 15.49 18.46 -33.22
CA ASN A 390 14.69 18.37 -34.44
C ASN A 390 13.66 17.24 -34.31
N GLU A 391 12.41 17.60 -34.01
CA GLU A 391 11.32 16.64 -33.81
C GLU A 391 11.09 15.69 -35.01
N HIS A 392 11.35 16.12 -36.24
CA HIS A 392 11.19 15.27 -37.43
C HIS A 392 12.19 14.09 -37.47
N LYS A 393 13.22 14.13 -36.63
CA LYS A 393 14.22 13.08 -36.49
C LYS A 393 13.91 12.10 -35.37
N ILE A 394 12.81 12.28 -34.67
CA ILE A 394 12.33 11.37 -33.62
C ILE A 394 11.34 10.39 -34.29
N PRO A 395 11.66 9.09 -34.38
CA PRO A 395 10.72 8.11 -34.91
C PRO A 395 9.44 8.06 -34.06
N THR A 396 8.27 7.99 -34.70
CA THR A 396 6.99 7.89 -33.98
C THR A 396 6.89 6.62 -33.13
N ASN A 397 7.54 5.53 -33.56
CA ASN A 397 7.64 4.28 -32.82
C ASN A 397 8.82 4.22 -31.83
N ALA A 398 9.54 5.32 -31.60
CA ALA A 398 10.60 5.34 -30.61
C ALA A 398 10.01 5.05 -29.22
N PRO A 399 10.50 4.03 -28.49
CA PRO A 399 9.95 3.67 -27.19
C PRO A 399 10.29 4.74 -26.16
N ILE A 400 9.33 5.03 -25.28
CA ILE A 400 9.62 5.71 -24.02
C ILE A 400 10.42 4.73 -23.16
N ASP A 401 11.60 5.16 -22.73
CA ASP A 401 12.49 4.34 -21.91
C ASP A 401 12.02 4.32 -20.46
N HIS A 402 11.68 5.50 -19.95
CA HIS A 402 11.10 5.72 -18.63
C HIS A 402 10.45 7.10 -18.58
N PHE A 403 9.68 7.36 -17.52
CA PHE A 403 9.22 8.70 -17.21
C PHE A 403 9.11 8.93 -15.72
N ILE A 404 9.21 10.20 -15.35
CA ILE A 404 9.29 10.69 -13.99
C ILE A 404 8.17 11.69 -13.78
N LEU A 405 7.44 11.56 -12.68
CA LEU A 405 6.55 12.60 -12.17
C LEU A 405 7.32 13.45 -11.15
N TRP A 406 7.12 14.75 -11.23
CA TRP A 406 7.73 15.75 -10.35
C TRP A 406 6.65 16.40 -9.49
N TRP A 407 6.73 16.17 -8.19
CA TRP A 407 5.82 16.74 -7.22
C TRP A 407 6.56 17.82 -6.45
N LYS A 408 6.26 19.08 -6.80
CA LYS A 408 6.85 20.23 -6.14
C LYS A 408 6.21 20.40 -4.76
N GLU A 409 7.04 20.74 -3.78
CA GLU A 409 6.54 21.31 -2.54
C GLU A 409 6.06 22.74 -2.85
N GLU A 410 4.82 23.06 -2.51
CA GLU A 410 4.30 24.43 -2.54
C GLU A 410 4.90 25.29 -1.43
#